data_AF-A0A976GUP9-F1
#
_entry.id   AF-A0A976GUP9-F1
#
_cell.length_a   1.000
_cell.length_b   1.000
_cell.length_c   1.000
_cell.angle_alpha   90.00
_cell.angle_beta   90.00
_cell.angle_gamma   90.00
#
_symmetry.space_group_name_H-M   'P 1'
#
loop_
_entity.id
_entity.type
_entity.pdbx_description
1 polymer ?
#
loop_
_entity_poly.entity_id
_entity_poly.type
_entity_poly.pdbx_seq_one_letter_code
_entity_poly.pdbx_strand_id
1 'polypeptide(L)'
;DPPTTYGFEFQSLEDTLFTEILDFPVGDDQQFTVAVGDSILGNFSPGDKLDFVSLLGYPVDKFRITGIDSLFGPTAETAFPIQLAFQEREGSFKMRQIPRPIDAEAVPEPGSILAANGMLLWFAAMRHILRKKRQDG
;
A
#
# COMPACT_ATOMS: atom_id res chain seq x y z
N ASP A 1 -12.75 -16.09 1.33
CA ASP A 1 -12.66 -15.43 0.01
C ASP A 1 -11.36 -15.77 -0.68
N PRO A 2 -11.36 -15.94 -2.02
CA PRO A 2 -10.12 -16.01 -2.79
C PRO A 2 -9.36 -14.68 -2.64
N PRO A 3 -8.02 -14.69 -2.75
CA PRO A 3 -7.25 -13.46 -2.74
C PRO A 3 -7.73 -12.58 -3.90
N THR A 4 -8.18 -11.37 -3.58
CA THR A 4 -8.51 -10.35 -4.58
C THR A 4 -7.25 -9.55 -4.88
N THR A 5 -7.06 -9.20 -6.15
CA THR A 5 -5.99 -8.29 -6.55
C THR A 5 -6.44 -6.88 -6.20
N TYR A 6 -5.61 -6.12 -5.50
CA TYR A 6 -5.85 -4.70 -5.18
C TYR A 6 -5.10 -3.74 -6.11
N GLY A 7 -4.10 -4.25 -6.82
CA GLY A 7 -3.27 -3.46 -7.70
C GLY A 7 -2.32 -4.29 -8.55
N PHE A 8 -1.56 -3.60 -9.39
CA PHE A 8 -0.48 -4.19 -10.17
C PHE A 8 0.80 -3.37 -10.01
N GLU A 9 1.92 -4.06 -9.96
CA GLU A 9 3.24 -3.48 -10.16
C GLU A 9 3.70 -3.73 -11.59
N PHE A 10 4.12 -2.65 -12.24
CA PHE A 10 4.72 -2.67 -13.57
C PHE A 10 6.22 -2.52 -13.40
N GLN A 11 6.98 -3.46 -13.96
CA GLN A 11 8.44 -3.43 -13.91
C GLN A 11 8.99 -3.66 -15.31
N SER A 12 9.82 -2.73 -15.76
CA SER A 12 10.49 -2.83 -17.05
C SER A 12 11.42 -4.06 -17.12
N LEU A 13 11.63 -4.51 -18.34
CA LEU A 13 12.64 -5.49 -18.71
C LEU A 13 13.64 -4.81 -19.65
N GLU A 14 14.89 -5.22 -19.55
CA GLU A 14 15.99 -4.68 -20.36
C GLU A 14 16.09 -3.15 -20.20
N ASP A 15 16.18 -2.42 -21.30
CA ASP A 15 16.36 -0.96 -21.32
C ASP A 15 15.02 -0.19 -21.41
N THR A 16 13.88 -0.87 -21.22
CA THR A 16 12.55 -0.25 -21.36
C THR A 16 12.33 0.79 -20.25
N LEU A 17 11.90 2.00 -20.62
CA LEU A 17 11.52 3.03 -19.66
C LEU A 17 10.11 3.57 -19.95
N PHE A 18 9.28 3.64 -18.91
CA PHE A 18 7.93 4.18 -18.98
C PHE A 18 7.96 5.71 -18.93
N THR A 19 7.41 6.35 -19.96
CA THR A 19 7.32 7.81 -20.05
C THR A 19 5.94 8.32 -19.61
N GLU A 20 4.88 7.60 -19.99
CA GLU A 20 3.51 8.03 -19.69
C GLU A 20 2.56 6.84 -19.47
N ILE A 21 1.52 7.06 -18.67
CA ILE A 21 0.26 6.33 -18.76
C ILE A 21 -0.67 7.17 -19.64
N LEU A 22 -1.02 6.64 -20.81
CA LEU A 22 -1.77 7.34 -21.85
C LEU A 22 -3.29 7.28 -21.63
N ASP A 23 -3.75 6.26 -20.92
CA ASP A 23 -5.18 6.03 -20.69
C ASP A 23 -5.37 5.05 -19.52
N PHE A 24 -6.08 5.50 -18.48
CA PHE A 24 -6.56 4.61 -17.41
C PHE A 24 -7.85 3.89 -17.86
N PRO A 25 -7.98 2.58 -17.58
CA PRO A 25 -9.10 1.79 -18.06
C PRO A 25 -10.45 2.29 -17.57
N VAL A 26 -11.43 2.27 -18.46
CA VAL A 26 -12.85 2.42 -18.12
C VAL A 26 -13.39 1.09 -17.64
N GLY A 27 -14.06 1.10 -16.48
CA GLY A 27 -14.65 -0.08 -15.87
C GLY A 27 -15.47 0.29 -14.63
N ASP A 28 -15.60 -0.68 -13.72
CA ASP A 28 -16.30 -0.48 -12.44
C ASP A 28 -15.47 0.33 -11.44
N ASP A 29 -14.14 0.30 -11.57
CA ASP A 29 -13.22 1.10 -10.75
C ASP A 29 -13.16 2.55 -11.26
N GLN A 30 -13.33 3.50 -10.35
CA GLN A 30 -13.41 4.93 -10.68
C GLN A 30 -12.19 5.74 -10.24
N GLN A 31 -11.28 5.12 -9.50
CA GLN A 31 -10.11 5.78 -8.94
C GLN A 31 -8.93 4.82 -8.87
N PHE A 32 -7.82 5.26 -9.46
CA PHE A 32 -6.55 4.55 -9.49
C PHE A 32 -5.48 5.40 -8.81
N THR A 33 -4.82 4.86 -7.80
CA THR A 33 -3.66 5.51 -7.17
C THR A 33 -2.38 5.05 -7.87
N VAL A 34 -1.54 5.99 -8.30
CA VAL A 34 -0.24 5.68 -8.89
C VAL A 34 0.89 6.03 -7.93
N ALA A 35 1.86 5.13 -7.79
CA ALA A 35 3.06 5.34 -6.98
C ALA A 35 4.34 4.89 -7.70
N VAL A 36 5.44 5.62 -7.46
CA VAL A 36 6.81 5.29 -7.90
C VAL A 36 7.69 5.21 -6.66
N GLY A 37 8.32 4.05 -6.43
CA GLY A 37 8.94 3.76 -5.14
C GLY A 37 7.94 3.98 -4.00
N ASP A 38 8.32 4.77 -3.00
CA ASP A 38 7.46 5.12 -1.86
C ASP A 38 6.66 6.42 -2.05
N SER A 39 6.80 7.09 -3.19
CA SER A 39 6.05 8.32 -3.49
C SER A 39 4.75 8.03 -4.22
N ILE A 40 3.64 8.49 -3.66
CA ILE A 40 2.35 8.55 -4.33
C ILE A 40 2.34 9.78 -5.25
N LEU A 41 2.11 9.55 -6.54
CA LEU A 41 2.08 10.60 -7.56
C LEU A 41 0.71 11.25 -7.67
N GLY A 42 -0.36 10.51 -7.37
CA GLY A 42 -1.72 11.03 -7.39
C GLY A 42 -2.78 9.94 -7.50
N ASN A 43 -4.03 10.40 -7.62
CA ASN A 43 -5.20 9.60 -7.91
C ASN A 43 -5.75 10.03 -9.28
N PHE A 44 -6.12 9.06 -10.10
CA PHE A 44 -6.53 9.23 -11.48
C PHE A 44 -7.85 8.50 -11.72
N SER A 45 -8.68 9.05 -12.60
CA SER A 45 -9.94 8.46 -13.05
C SER A 45 -9.79 7.81 -14.43
N PRO A 46 -10.75 6.98 -14.86
CA PRO A 46 -10.75 6.46 -16.22
C PRO A 46 -10.61 7.55 -17.28
N GLY A 47 -9.77 7.34 -18.29
CA GLY A 47 -9.49 8.34 -19.33
C GLY A 47 -8.41 9.35 -18.98
N ASP A 48 -7.95 9.43 -17.73
CA ASP A 48 -6.90 10.35 -17.34
C ASP A 48 -5.54 9.93 -17.93
N LYS A 49 -4.58 10.85 -17.84
CA LYS A 49 -3.20 10.66 -18.28
C LYS A 49 -2.24 11.02 -17.17
N LEU A 50 -1.09 10.34 -17.15
CA LEU A 50 0.02 10.66 -16.28
C LEU A 50 1.33 10.68 -17.08
N ASP A 51 1.99 11.84 -17.10
CA ASP A 51 3.32 12.00 -17.68
C ASP A 51 4.38 11.95 -16.57
N PHE A 52 5.17 10.88 -16.54
CA PHE A 52 6.22 10.70 -15.55
C PHE A 52 7.37 11.68 -15.76
N VAL A 53 7.70 12.01 -17.01
CA VAL A 53 8.82 12.89 -17.34
C VAL A 53 8.51 14.32 -16.92
N SER A 54 7.29 14.81 -17.20
CA SER A 54 6.86 16.14 -16.76
C SER A 54 6.76 16.25 -15.24
N LEU A 55 6.36 15.17 -14.55
CA LEU A 55 6.17 15.17 -13.09
C LEU A 55 7.46 14.95 -12.29
N LEU A 56 8.32 14.03 -12.74
CA LEU A 56 9.52 13.59 -12.02
C LEU A 56 10.81 14.14 -12.63
N GLY A 57 10.76 14.61 -13.88
CA GLY A 57 11.93 15.04 -14.66
C GLY A 57 12.65 13.89 -15.38
N TYR A 58 12.17 12.65 -15.25
CA TYR A 58 12.77 11.46 -15.85
C TYR A 58 11.72 10.36 -16.06
N PRO A 59 11.93 9.45 -17.04
CA PRO A 59 11.08 8.29 -17.22
C PRO A 59 11.41 7.21 -16.17
N VAL A 60 10.45 6.36 -15.85
CA VAL A 60 10.56 5.40 -14.73
C VAL A 60 10.70 3.97 -15.23
N ASP A 61 11.39 3.12 -14.47
CA ASP A 61 11.55 1.68 -14.73
C ASP A 61 10.51 0.83 -13.96
N LYS A 62 9.86 1.42 -12.95
CA LYS A 62 8.89 0.74 -12.10
C LYS A 62 7.85 1.71 -11.54
N PHE A 63 6.60 1.28 -11.56
CA PHE A 63 5.50 1.97 -10.87
C PHE A 63 4.43 0.97 -10.41
N ARG A 64 3.54 1.43 -9.54
CA ARG A 64 2.41 0.66 -9.01
C ARG A 64 1.11 1.40 -9.27
N ILE A 65 0.08 0.64 -9.62
CA ILE A 65 -1.31 1.10 -9.66
C ILE A 65 -2.10 0.32 -8.64
N THR A 66 -2.80 1.02 -7.75
CA THR A 66 -3.66 0.42 -6.73
C THR A 66 -5.05 1.06 -6.73
N GLY A 67 -5.99 0.49 -5.96
CA GLY A 67 -7.40 0.92 -5.98
C GLY A 67 -8.24 0.14 -6.98
N ILE A 68 -7.79 -1.04 -7.37
CA ILE A 68 -8.49 -1.94 -8.28
C ILE A 68 -9.32 -2.90 -7.43
N ASP A 69 -10.63 -2.72 -7.41
CA ASP A 69 -11.57 -3.50 -6.60
C ASP A 69 -12.41 -4.45 -7.48
N SER A 70 -12.58 -4.13 -8.76
CA SER A 70 -13.42 -4.87 -9.72
C SER A 70 -12.87 -6.25 -10.12
N LEU A 71 -11.61 -6.54 -9.80
CA LEU A 71 -10.95 -7.79 -10.16
C LEU A 71 -11.21 -8.89 -9.11
N PHE A 72 -12.23 -9.72 -9.37
CA PHE A 72 -12.57 -10.86 -8.53
C PHE A 72 -11.70 -12.09 -8.83
N GLY A 73 -11.07 -12.64 -7.79
CA GLY A 73 -10.28 -13.88 -7.87
C GLY A 73 -8.90 -13.73 -8.53
N PRO A 74 -8.18 -14.85 -8.79
CA PRO A 74 -6.88 -14.82 -9.47
C PRO A 74 -7.05 -14.32 -10.90
N THR A 75 -6.80 -13.04 -11.11
CA THR A 75 -6.90 -12.42 -12.42
C THR A 75 -5.64 -12.72 -13.24
N ALA A 76 -5.72 -12.77 -14.55
CA ALA A 76 -4.50 -12.90 -15.36
C ALA A 76 -3.64 -11.62 -15.26
N GLU A 77 -2.31 -11.75 -15.37
CA GLU A 77 -1.37 -10.62 -15.50
C GLU A 77 -1.55 -9.80 -16.80
N THR A 78 -2.59 -10.09 -17.58
CA THR A 78 -3.00 -9.35 -18.79
C THR A 78 -4.41 -8.75 -18.67
N ALA A 79 -5.08 -8.93 -17.52
CA ALA A 79 -6.47 -8.55 -17.34
C ALA A 79 -6.71 -7.07 -17.05
N PHE A 80 -5.63 -6.29 -16.93
CA PHE A 80 -5.71 -4.85 -16.70
C PHE A 80 -5.36 -4.11 -18.00
N PRO A 81 -6.36 -3.64 -18.77
CA PRO A 81 -6.12 -3.00 -20.04
C PRO A 81 -5.64 -1.56 -19.82
N ILE A 82 -4.33 -1.37 -19.82
CA ILE A 82 -3.69 -0.04 -19.68
C ILE A 82 -2.88 0.31 -20.91
N GLN A 83 -2.92 1.58 -21.31
CA GLN A 83 -2.07 2.09 -22.38
C GLN A 83 -0.86 2.80 -21.78
N LEU A 84 0.33 2.33 -22.13
CA LEU A 84 1.61 2.83 -21.65
C LEU A 84 2.42 3.38 -22.83
N ALA A 85 3.12 4.49 -22.61
CA ALA A 85 4.15 4.99 -23.51
C ALA A 85 5.53 4.62 -22.98
N PHE A 86 6.43 4.30 -23.91
CA PHE A 86 7.82 4.00 -23.64
C PHE A 86 8.72 5.07 -24.24
N GLN A 87 9.93 5.21 -23.69
CA GLN A 87 10.97 6.04 -24.27
C GLN A 87 11.42 5.49 -25.64
N GLU A 88 11.53 4.17 -25.75
CA GLU A 88 11.84 3.45 -26.96
C GLU A 88 10.59 3.21 -27.81
N ARG A 89 10.78 2.84 -29.09
CA ARG A 89 9.66 2.48 -30.00
C ARG A 89 8.88 1.25 -29.51
N GLU A 90 9.59 0.31 -28.88
CA GLU A 90 9.05 -0.93 -28.34
C GLU A 90 9.57 -1.09 -26.91
N GLY A 91 8.73 -1.60 -26.02
CA GLY A 91 9.06 -1.82 -24.62
C GLY A 91 8.66 -3.21 -24.18
N SER A 92 9.48 -3.82 -23.33
CA SER A 92 9.20 -5.08 -22.65
C SER A 92 9.07 -4.82 -21.15
N PHE A 93 8.04 -5.40 -20.53
CA PHE A 93 7.82 -5.28 -19.11
C PHE A 93 7.10 -6.51 -18.57
N LYS A 94 7.11 -6.66 -17.24
CA LYS A 94 6.27 -7.62 -16.52
C LYS A 94 5.27 -6.90 -15.63
N MET A 95 4.11 -7.49 -15.48
CA MET A 95 3.05 -7.01 -14.59
C MET A 95 2.85 -8.02 -13.47
N ARG A 96 2.90 -7.59 -12.21
CA ARG A 96 2.74 -8.47 -11.05
C ARG A 96 1.57 -8.03 -10.20
N GLN A 97 0.75 -8.97 -9.75
CA GLN A 97 -0.36 -8.69 -8.86
C GLN A 97 0.10 -8.24 -7.48
N ILE A 98 -0.57 -7.22 -6.97
CA ILE A 98 -0.50 -6.82 -5.57
C ILE A 98 -1.77 -7.37 -4.91
N PRO A 99 -1.65 -8.41 -4.06
CA PRO A 99 -2.81 -8.96 -3.38
C PRO A 99 -3.36 -7.92 -2.39
N ARG A 100 -4.69 -7.87 -2.27
CA ARG A 100 -5.33 -7.16 -1.17
C ARG A 100 -4.82 -7.77 0.14
N PRO A 101 -4.32 -6.96 1.09
CA PRO A 101 -4.12 -7.44 2.44
C PRO A 101 -5.45 -8.02 2.91
N ILE A 102 -5.49 -9.33 3.18
CA ILE A 102 -6.60 -9.88 3.94
C ILE A 102 -6.41 -9.24 5.30
N ASP A 103 -7.26 -8.27 5.64
CA ASP A 103 -7.30 -7.73 6.99
C ASP A 103 -7.31 -8.93 7.91
N ALA A 104 -6.19 -9.17 8.60
CA ALA A 104 -6.23 -9.94 9.81
C ALA A 104 -7.12 -9.08 10.70
N GLU A 105 -8.42 -9.39 10.72
CA GLU A 105 -9.34 -8.97 11.75
C GLU A 105 -8.49 -9.02 13.02
N ALA A 106 -8.19 -7.85 13.59
CA ALA A 106 -7.47 -7.76 14.83
C ALA A 106 -8.42 -8.35 15.88
N VAL A 107 -8.49 -9.67 15.95
CA VAL A 107 -9.10 -10.40 17.04
C VAL A 107 -8.31 -9.90 18.25
N PRO A 108 -8.92 -9.11 19.14
CA PRO A 108 -8.20 -8.68 20.33
C PRO A 108 -7.79 -9.96 21.04
N GLU A 109 -6.48 -10.17 21.19
CA GLU A 109 -6.01 -11.32 21.94
C GLU A 109 -6.70 -11.28 23.32
N PRO A 110 -7.34 -12.37 23.77
CA PRO A 110 -8.03 -12.40 25.07
C PRO A 110 -7.15 -12.09 26.30
N GLY A 111 -5.86 -11.78 26.11
CA GLY A 111 -4.89 -11.53 27.18
C GLY A 111 -4.83 -10.08 27.70
N SER A 112 -5.29 -9.07 26.96
CA SER A 112 -5.02 -7.67 27.32
C SER A 112 -5.92 -7.07 28.41
N ILE A 113 -6.98 -7.77 28.84
CA ILE A 113 -7.89 -7.25 29.89
C ILE A 113 -7.39 -7.57 31.32
N LEU A 114 -6.38 -8.43 31.48
CA LEU A 114 -5.85 -8.76 32.82
C LEU A 114 -4.75 -7.82 33.33
N ALA A 115 -4.20 -6.95 32.47
CA ALA A 115 -3.10 -6.06 32.84
C ALA A 115 -3.54 -4.71 33.47
N ALA A 116 -4.83 -4.41 33.56
CA ALA A 116 -5.32 -3.13 34.09
C ALA A 116 -5.37 -3.06 35.63
N ASN A 117 -5.39 -4.19 36.35
CA ASN A 117 -5.55 -4.20 37.81
C ASN A 117 -4.26 -4.41 38.61
N GLY A 118 -3.14 -4.80 37.96
CA GLY A 118 -1.87 -5.05 38.65
C GLY A 118 -1.11 -3.77 39.05
N MET A 119 -1.31 -2.68 38.31
CA MET A 119 -0.48 -1.48 38.47
C MET A 119 -0.91 -0.59 39.66
N LEU A 120 -2.16 -0.70 40.13
CA LEU A 120 -2.64 0.06 41.29
C LEU A 120 -2.09 -0.46 42.64
N LEU A 121 -1.79 -1.76 42.75
CA LEU A 121 -1.27 -2.34 43.99
C LEU A 121 0.23 -2.04 44.21
N TRP A 122 0.99 -1.83 43.14
CA TRP A 122 2.42 -1.46 43.24
C TRP A 122 2.62 -0.03 43.76
N PHE A 123 1.80 0.93 43.34
CA PHE A 123 1.92 2.31 43.80
C PHE A 123 1.48 2.51 45.26
N ALA A 124 0.51 1.74 45.76
CA ALA A 124 0.10 1.81 47.17
C ALA A 124 1.18 1.26 48.13
N ALA A 125 1.84 0.16 47.76
CA ALA A 125 2.91 -0.45 48.56
C ALA A 125 4.16 0.45 48.63
N MET A 126 4.55 1.08 47.52
CA MET A 126 5.74 1.95 47.47
C MET A 126 5.56 3.21 48.35
N ARG A 127 4.34 3.76 48.40
CA ARG A 127 4.03 4.96 49.19
C ARG A 127 4.03 4.69 50.71
N HIS A 128 3.73 3.47 51.14
CA HIS A 128 3.77 3.10 52.56
C HIS A 128 5.21 2.92 53.08
N ILE A 129 6.09 2.35 52.27
CA ILE A 129 7.51 2.13 52.61
C ILE A 129 8.26 3.47 52.72
N LEU A 130 7.96 4.42 51.83
CA LEU A 130 8.60 5.75 51.84
C LEU A 130 8.20 6.63 53.03
N ARG A 131 7.01 6.44 53.62
CA ARG A 131 6.59 7.19 54.82
C ARG A 131 7.24 6.69 56.11
N LYS A 132 7.51 5.39 56.23
CA LYS A 132 8.12 4.82 57.44
C LYS A 132 9.56 5.29 57.63
N LYS A 133 10.28 5.54 56.54
CA LYS A 133 11.68 6.02 56.57
C LYS A 133 11.86 7.49 57.00
N ARG A 134 10.78 8.23 57.24
CA ARG A 134 10.80 9.65 57.65
C ARG A 134 10.44 9.89 59.12
N GLN A 135 10.13 8.84 59.88
CA GLN A 135 9.84 8.95 61.32
C GLN A 135 10.95 8.38 62.22
N ASP A 136 12.00 7.80 61.63
CA ASP A 136 13.18 7.29 62.36
C ASP A 136 14.43 8.16 62.09
N GLY A 137 14.25 9.48 61.95
CA GLY A 137 15.32 10.47 61.78
C GLY A 137 15.00 11.77 62.50
#